data_AF-H0R5A9-F1
#
_entry.id   AF-H0R5A9-F1
#
_cell.length_a   1.000
_cell.length_b   1.000
_cell.length_c   1.000
_cell.angle_alpha   90.00
_cell.angle_beta   90.00
_cell.angle_gamma   90.00
#
_symmetry.space_group_name_H-M   'P 1'
#
loop_
_entity.id
_entity.type
_entity.pdbx_description
1 polymer ?
#
loop_
_entity_poly.entity_id
_entity_poly.type
_entity_poly.pdbx_seq_one_letter_code
_entity_poly.pdbx_strand_id
1 'polypeptide(L)'
;MNAKADGGLDLSQLLRGVESSVMSGLLVVEWAEDEIRCAAERWPEHADVLFHAFGFVRPRNGVGRQENLYRSYARELLERLVSGEDTRLGTTAEVLLALCATSLNAPLSHVGLGLYFRLWETAGMPPVSDDGVHYEALSAVSIDAAEIDARRFSQVAERMFIPPEQCDGLHHGRVVACRYAKSPL
;
A
#
# COMPACT_ATOMS: atom_id res chain seq x y z
N MET A 1 -26.84 -28.85 -40.16
CA MET A 1 -26.43 -29.90 -39.20
C MET A 1 -25.57 -29.23 -38.14
N ASN A 2 -25.90 -29.46 -36.86
CA ASN A 2 -25.38 -28.87 -35.62
C ASN A 2 -23.83 -28.80 -35.53
N ALA A 3 -23.19 -27.91 -34.75
CA ALA A 3 -23.48 -27.64 -33.34
C ALA A 3 -23.12 -26.22 -32.84
N LYS A 4 -23.90 -25.81 -31.85
CA LYS A 4 -23.80 -24.59 -31.03
C LYS A 4 -22.51 -24.57 -30.20
N ALA A 5 -21.97 -23.37 -30.02
CA ALA A 5 -20.94 -23.06 -29.03
C ALA A 5 -21.47 -23.33 -27.61
N ASP A 6 -20.73 -24.13 -26.85
CA ASP A 6 -21.02 -24.42 -25.44
C ASP A 6 -20.40 -23.31 -24.59
N GLY A 7 -21.21 -22.29 -24.28
CA GLY A 7 -20.86 -21.15 -23.42
C GLY A 7 -21.14 -21.43 -21.94
N GLY A 8 -20.77 -22.62 -21.45
CA GLY A 8 -20.86 -22.95 -20.03
C GLY A 8 -19.71 -22.33 -19.26
N LEU A 9 -20.00 -21.49 -18.27
CA LEU A 9 -19.01 -21.06 -17.27
C LEU A 9 -18.38 -22.30 -16.62
N ASP A 10 -17.09 -22.52 -16.88
CA ASP A 10 -16.34 -23.62 -16.28
C ASP A 10 -16.22 -23.37 -14.77
N LEU A 11 -17.02 -24.10 -13.98
CA LEU A 11 -17.02 -24.05 -12.52
C LEU A 11 -15.61 -24.29 -11.95
N SER A 12 -14.77 -25.08 -12.63
CA SER A 12 -13.39 -25.34 -12.20
C SER A 12 -12.47 -24.15 -12.45
N GLN A 13 -12.74 -23.30 -13.45
CA GLN A 13 -12.04 -22.01 -13.62
C GLN A 13 -12.50 -20.99 -12.59
N LEU A 14 -13.81 -20.94 -12.29
CA LEU A 14 -14.35 -20.08 -11.23
C LEU A 14 -13.80 -20.47 -9.86
N LEU A 15 -13.78 -21.75 -9.51
CA LEU A 15 -13.24 -22.24 -8.24
C LEU A 15 -11.73 -21.97 -8.12
N ARG A 16 -10.94 -22.20 -9.17
CA ARG A 16 -9.51 -21.83 -9.18
C ARG A 16 -9.29 -20.32 -9.05
N GLY A 17 -10.16 -19.51 -9.65
CA GLY A 17 -10.14 -18.05 -9.50
C GLY A 17 -10.44 -17.61 -8.06
N VAL A 18 -11.41 -18.26 -7.41
CA VAL A 18 -11.75 -18.03 -5.99
C VAL A 18 -10.61 -18.48 -5.08
N GLU A 19 -10.06 -19.67 -5.28
CA GLU A 19 -8.93 -20.20 -4.51
C GLU A 19 -7.69 -19.31 -4.63
N SER A 20 -7.32 -18.90 -5.85
CA SER A 20 -6.19 -17.99 -6.08
C SER A 20 -6.40 -16.62 -5.45
N SER A 21 -7.64 -16.09 -5.49
CA SER A 21 -7.98 -14.80 -4.87
C SER A 21 -7.97 -14.87 -3.34
N VAL A 22 -8.44 -15.98 -2.76
CA VAL A 22 -8.44 -16.21 -1.30
C VAL A 22 -7.02 -16.43 -0.79
N MET A 23 -6.21 -17.25 -1.47
CA MET A 23 -4.80 -17.46 -1.10
C MET A 23 -3.98 -16.17 -1.22
N SER A 24 -4.23 -15.34 -2.25
CA SER A 24 -3.62 -14.02 -2.36
C SER A 24 -4.09 -13.06 -1.25
N GLY A 25 -5.32 -13.20 -0.77
CA GLY A 25 -5.87 -12.39 0.33
C GLY A 25 -5.26 -12.75 1.69
N LEU A 26 -5.05 -14.05 1.96
CA LEU A 26 -4.46 -14.53 3.21
C LEU A 26 -3.00 -14.07 3.38
N LEU A 27 -2.21 -14.08 2.30
CA LEU A 27 -0.83 -13.58 2.34
C LEU A 27 -0.76 -12.08 2.69
N VAL A 28 -1.70 -11.28 2.17
CA VAL A 28 -1.74 -9.84 2.49
C VAL A 28 -2.08 -9.60 3.96
N VAL A 29 -2.90 -10.45 4.59
CA VAL A 29 -3.16 -10.37 6.03
C VAL A 29 -1.88 -10.56 6.83
N GLU A 30 -1.10 -11.60 6.52
CA GLU A 30 0.17 -11.87 7.19
C GLU A 30 1.15 -10.70 7.03
N TRP A 31 1.28 -10.16 5.82
CA TRP A 31 2.13 -9.00 5.57
C TRP A 31 1.66 -7.74 6.34
N ALA A 32 0.35 -7.55 6.46
CA ALA A 32 -0.23 -6.42 7.20
C ALA A 32 0.10 -6.49 8.68
N GLU A 33 -0.11 -7.66 9.30
CA GLU A 33 0.21 -7.91 10.69
C GLU A 33 1.71 -7.75 10.97
N ASP A 34 2.56 -8.23 10.06
CA ASP A 34 4.00 -8.05 10.14
C ASP A 34 4.44 -6.58 10.08
N GLU A 35 3.93 -5.78 9.12
CA GLU A 35 4.29 -4.36 9.05
C GLU A 35 3.75 -3.59 10.26
N ILE A 36 2.56 -3.93 10.77
CA ILE A 36 2.02 -3.32 12.01
C ILE A 36 2.90 -3.67 13.20
N ARG A 37 3.34 -4.92 13.33
CA ARG A 37 4.25 -5.35 14.39
C ARG A 37 5.59 -4.63 14.30
N CYS A 38 6.21 -4.60 13.11
CA CYS A 38 7.46 -3.88 12.88
C CYS A 38 7.33 -2.37 13.18
N ALA A 39 6.19 -1.76 12.81
CA ALA A 39 5.90 -0.37 13.15
C ALA A 39 5.76 -0.18 14.67
N ALA A 40 5.05 -1.07 15.38
CA ALA A 40 4.87 -0.97 16.82
C ALA A 40 6.18 -1.18 17.60
N GLU A 41 7.09 -2.01 17.07
CA GLU A 41 8.46 -2.14 17.58
C GLU A 41 9.27 -0.85 17.37
N ARG A 42 9.04 -0.15 16.25
CA ARG A 42 9.75 1.11 15.91
C ARG A 42 9.20 2.33 16.65
N TRP A 43 7.89 2.40 16.91
CA TRP A 43 7.21 3.48 17.62
C TRP A 43 6.37 2.95 18.79
N PRO A 44 7.02 2.51 19.90
CA PRO A 44 6.32 1.90 21.03
C PRO A 44 5.26 2.80 21.67
N GLU A 45 5.45 4.12 21.65
CA GLU A 45 4.51 5.13 22.15
C GLU A 45 3.22 5.27 21.31
N HIS A 46 3.23 4.71 20.09
CA HIS A 46 2.08 4.63 19.19
C HIS A 46 1.59 3.20 19.00
N ALA A 47 2.09 2.22 19.76
CA ALA A 47 1.73 0.81 19.61
C ALA A 47 0.22 0.55 19.77
N ASP A 48 -0.47 1.35 20.59
CA ASP A 48 -1.92 1.26 20.76
C ASP A 48 -2.69 1.75 19.52
N VAL A 49 -2.21 2.82 18.86
CA VAL A 49 -2.76 3.29 17.57
C VAL A 49 -2.51 2.28 16.46
N LEU A 50 -1.28 1.78 16.36
CA LEU A 50 -0.83 0.85 15.33
C LEU A 50 -1.58 -0.48 15.41
N PHE A 51 -1.88 -0.96 16.62
CA PHE A 51 -2.72 -2.16 16.82
C PHE A 51 -4.09 -2.05 16.12
N HIS A 52 -4.66 -0.85 16.05
CA HIS A 52 -5.94 -0.59 15.38
C HIS A 52 -5.82 -0.23 13.89
N ALA A 53 -4.60 -0.23 13.32
CA ALA A 53 -4.36 0.18 11.95
C ALA A 53 -4.61 -0.91 10.89
N PHE A 54 -4.95 -2.15 11.28
CA PHE A 54 -5.15 -3.27 10.33
C PHE A 54 -6.15 -2.94 9.21
N GLY A 55 -7.33 -2.43 9.56
CA GLY A 55 -8.33 -2.03 8.56
C GLY A 55 -7.88 -0.84 7.70
N PHE A 56 -6.98 -0.01 8.23
CA PHE A 56 -6.47 1.20 7.57
C PHE A 56 -5.43 0.86 6.49
N VAL A 57 -4.57 -0.14 6.71
CA VAL A 57 -3.56 -0.60 5.73
C VAL A 57 -4.09 -1.60 4.71
N ARG A 58 -5.41 -1.67 4.52
CA ARG A 58 -6.03 -2.53 3.51
C ARG A 58 -5.51 -2.15 2.12
N PRO A 59 -5.09 -3.13 1.28
CA PRO A 59 -4.58 -2.84 -0.06
C PRO A 59 -5.66 -2.20 -0.94
N ARG A 60 -5.24 -1.25 -1.79
CA ARG A 60 -6.06 -0.61 -2.83
C ARG A 60 -5.36 -0.69 -4.18
N ASN A 61 -6.12 -0.54 -5.27
CA ASN A 61 -5.60 -0.36 -6.63
C ASN A 61 -4.54 -1.40 -7.08
N GLY A 62 -4.60 -2.63 -6.53
CA GLY A 62 -3.67 -3.70 -6.88
C GLY A 62 -2.35 -3.75 -6.11
N VAL A 63 -2.10 -2.88 -5.12
CA VAL A 63 -0.86 -2.91 -4.31
C VAL A 63 -0.63 -4.24 -3.58
N GLY A 64 -1.71 -4.96 -3.24
CA GLY A 64 -1.65 -6.27 -2.60
C GLY A 64 -1.23 -7.44 -3.51
N ARG A 65 -0.90 -7.20 -4.78
CA ARG A 65 -0.51 -8.26 -5.73
C ARG A 65 0.94 -8.71 -5.57
N GLN A 66 1.79 -7.88 -4.97
CA GLN A 66 3.21 -8.19 -4.76
C GLN A 66 3.60 -7.74 -3.36
N GLU A 67 4.34 -8.60 -2.65
CA GLU A 67 4.70 -8.38 -1.25
C GLU A 67 5.46 -7.06 -1.06
N ASN A 68 6.52 -6.82 -1.83
CA ASN A 68 7.35 -5.62 -1.65
C ASN A 68 6.54 -4.33 -1.86
N LEU A 69 5.67 -4.30 -2.88
CA LEU A 69 4.79 -3.14 -3.13
C LEU A 69 3.78 -2.95 -2.00
N TYR A 70 3.20 -4.05 -1.50
CA TYR A 70 2.30 -3.99 -0.36
C TYR A 70 3.02 -3.47 0.90
N ARG A 71 4.21 -4.00 1.20
CA ARG A 71 5.00 -3.58 2.37
C ARG A 71 5.41 -2.12 2.28
N SER A 72 5.84 -1.64 1.12
CA SER A 72 6.09 -0.20 0.89
C SER A 72 4.83 0.64 1.14
N TYR A 73 3.69 0.22 0.59
CA TYR A 73 2.39 0.87 0.79
C TYR A 73 2.01 0.94 2.28
N ALA A 74 2.04 -0.19 2.98
CA ALA A 74 1.63 -0.28 4.37
C ALA A 74 2.56 0.53 5.27
N ARG A 75 3.88 0.41 5.09
CA ARG A 75 4.88 1.14 5.86
C ARG A 75 4.69 2.65 5.76
N GLU A 76 4.56 3.18 4.54
CA GLU A 76 4.37 4.62 4.32
C GLU A 76 3.08 5.13 4.98
N LEU A 77 1.99 4.34 4.94
CA LEU A 77 0.75 4.70 5.62
C LEU A 77 0.88 4.68 7.14
N LEU A 78 1.55 3.69 7.71
CA LEU A 78 1.80 3.61 9.15
C LEU A 78 2.70 4.76 9.62
N GLU A 79 3.73 5.10 8.85
CA GLU A 79 4.63 6.24 9.10
C GLU A 79 3.86 7.58 9.12
N ARG A 80 2.99 7.79 8.14
CA ARG A 80 2.13 8.98 8.10
C ARG A 80 1.14 9.00 9.26
N LEU A 81 0.57 7.84 9.61
CA LEU A 81 -0.36 7.71 10.73
C LEU A 81 0.27 8.12 12.07
N VAL A 82 1.47 7.61 12.38
CA VAL A 82 2.15 7.95 13.63
C VAL A 82 2.64 9.40 13.64
N SER A 83 3.06 9.93 12.49
CA SER A 83 3.57 11.29 12.35
C SER A 83 2.46 12.35 12.26
N GLY A 84 1.19 11.94 12.15
CA GLY A 84 0.05 12.85 11.97
C GLY A 84 0.04 13.53 10.60
N GLU A 85 0.70 12.96 9.60
CA GLU A 85 0.74 13.47 8.23
C GLU A 85 -0.55 13.14 7.45
N ASP A 86 -0.77 13.81 6.33
CA ASP A 86 -1.94 13.56 5.48
C ASP A 86 -1.88 12.15 4.86
N THR A 87 -2.72 11.26 5.38
CA THR A 87 -2.81 9.88 4.90
C THR A 87 -3.50 9.77 3.55
N ARG A 88 -4.17 10.82 3.04
CA ARG A 88 -4.98 10.74 1.81
C ARG A 88 -4.15 10.83 0.53
N LEU A 89 -2.99 11.49 0.55
CA LEU A 89 -2.12 11.60 -0.62
C LEU A 89 -1.66 10.22 -1.09
N GLY A 90 -1.49 10.03 -2.41
CA GLY A 90 -0.98 8.78 -2.97
C GLY A 90 0.32 8.33 -2.31
N THR A 91 0.45 7.04 -2.03
CA THR A 91 1.71 6.47 -1.56
C THR A 91 2.67 6.25 -2.72
N THR A 92 3.94 6.01 -2.41
CA THR A 92 5.00 5.67 -3.38
C THR A 92 4.59 4.47 -4.23
N ALA A 93 4.08 3.41 -3.59
CA ALA A 93 3.61 2.21 -4.28
C ALA A 93 2.41 2.48 -5.21
N GLU A 94 1.47 3.35 -4.80
CA GLU A 94 0.32 3.71 -5.64
C GLU A 94 0.75 4.51 -6.87
N VAL A 95 1.66 5.47 -6.70
CA VAL A 95 2.19 6.27 -7.81
C VAL A 95 3.02 5.39 -8.76
N LEU A 96 3.82 4.45 -8.26
CA LEU A 96 4.52 3.48 -9.10
C LEU A 96 3.56 2.66 -9.97
N LEU A 97 2.47 2.14 -9.39
CA LEU A 97 1.46 1.40 -10.15
C LEU A 97 0.79 2.29 -11.22
N ALA A 98 0.51 3.57 -10.91
CA ALA A 98 -0.03 4.50 -11.87
C ALA A 98 0.94 4.79 -13.03
N LEU A 99 2.24 4.95 -12.74
CA LEU A 99 3.29 5.13 -13.75
C LEU A 99 3.45 3.88 -14.62
N CYS A 100 3.44 2.69 -14.03
CA CYS A 100 3.44 1.42 -14.76
C CYS A 100 2.23 1.28 -15.67
N ALA A 101 1.03 1.60 -15.19
CA ALA A 101 -0.18 1.55 -16.01
C ALA A 101 -0.13 2.57 -17.16
N THR A 102 0.43 3.75 -16.90
CA THR A 102 0.60 4.81 -17.91
C THR A 102 1.61 4.39 -18.99
N SER A 103 2.74 3.77 -18.60
CA SER A 103 3.81 3.35 -19.51
C SER A 103 3.37 2.29 -20.52
N LEU A 104 2.37 1.48 -20.17
CA LEU A 104 1.75 0.50 -21.08
C LEU A 104 0.94 1.16 -22.21
N ASN A 105 0.51 2.40 -22.04
CA ASN A 105 -0.31 3.13 -23.02
C ASN A 105 0.53 4.12 -23.83
N ALA A 106 1.54 4.74 -23.22
CA ALA A 106 2.45 5.65 -23.88
C ALA A 106 3.81 5.66 -23.16
N PRO A 107 4.94 5.85 -23.87
CA PRO A 107 6.24 6.01 -23.24
C PRO A 107 6.24 7.14 -22.21
N LEU A 108 6.90 6.91 -21.07
CA LEU A 108 7.10 7.96 -20.06
C LEU A 108 8.05 9.03 -20.60
N SER A 109 7.83 10.28 -20.20
CA SER A 109 8.77 11.36 -20.45
C SER A 109 10.05 11.17 -19.62
N HIS A 110 11.10 11.95 -19.93
CA HIS A 110 12.34 11.96 -19.12
C HIS A 110 12.06 12.19 -17.62
N VAL A 111 11.21 13.16 -17.29
CA VAL A 111 10.80 13.45 -15.91
C VAL A 111 9.98 12.28 -15.32
N GLY A 112 9.05 11.70 -16.09
CA GLY A 112 8.26 10.57 -15.63
C GLY A 112 9.08 9.30 -15.37
N LEU A 113 10.11 9.07 -16.17
CA LEU A 113 11.05 7.96 -15.98
C LEU A 113 11.99 8.20 -14.78
N GLY A 114 12.46 9.44 -14.59
CA GLY A 114 13.18 9.84 -13.38
C GLY A 114 12.35 9.63 -12.11
N LEU A 115 11.08 10.07 -12.12
CA LEU A 115 10.15 9.82 -11.03
C LEU A 115 9.94 8.33 -10.76
N TYR A 116 9.80 7.52 -11.81
CA TYR A 116 9.69 6.06 -11.67
C TYR A 116 10.89 5.47 -10.93
N PHE A 117 12.12 5.81 -11.33
CA PHE A 117 13.34 5.30 -10.68
C PHE A 117 13.45 5.74 -9.21
N ARG A 118 13.17 7.02 -8.91
CA ARG A 118 13.16 7.53 -7.53
C ARG A 118 12.19 6.75 -6.65
N LEU A 119 10.95 6.60 -7.11
CA LEU A 119 9.92 5.93 -6.31
C LEU A 119 10.20 4.43 -6.19
N TRP A 120 10.81 3.82 -7.22
CA TRP A 120 11.23 2.41 -7.19
C TRP A 120 12.25 2.17 -6.07
N GLU A 121 13.26 3.04 -5.97
CA GLU A 121 14.24 3.00 -4.88
C GLU A 121 13.59 3.31 -3.52
N THR A 122 12.74 4.35 -3.44
CA THR A 122 12.03 4.73 -2.23
C THR A 122 11.13 3.60 -1.70
N ALA A 123 10.52 2.83 -2.60
CA ALA A 123 9.71 1.68 -2.25
C ALA A 123 10.53 0.46 -1.79
N GLY A 124 11.87 0.54 -1.84
CA GLY A 124 12.77 -0.56 -1.48
C GLY A 124 12.72 -1.72 -2.47
N MET A 125 12.42 -1.44 -3.74
CA MET A 125 12.42 -2.48 -4.78
C MET A 125 13.87 -2.87 -5.14
N PRO A 126 14.09 -4.10 -5.65
CA PRO A 126 15.41 -4.54 -6.13
C PRO A 126 15.94 -3.59 -7.23
N PRO A 127 17.23 -3.26 -7.25
CA PRO A 127 17.77 -2.34 -8.24
C PRO A 127 17.56 -2.86 -9.67
N VAL A 128 17.15 -1.97 -10.58
CA VAL A 128 16.87 -2.30 -11.99
C VAL A 128 17.84 -1.63 -12.97
N SER A 129 18.51 -0.55 -12.56
CA SER A 129 19.53 0.19 -13.31
C SER A 129 20.20 1.24 -12.41
N ASP A 130 21.42 1.67 -12.74
CA ASP A 130 22.09 2.82 -12.13
C ASP A 130 21.64 4.16 -12.76
N ASP A 131 20.79 4.12 -13.79
CA ASP A 131 20.36 5.31 -14.55
C ASP A 131 19.60 6.33 -13.69
N GLY A 132 19.03 5.92 -12.55
CA GLY A 132 18.30 6.82 -11.65
C GLY A 132 19.11 8.05 -11.25
N VAL A 133 20.41 7.88 -11.01
CA VAL A 133 21.34 8.97 -10.66
C VAL A 133 21.44 10.01 -11.78
N HIS A 134 21.38 9.57 -13.05
CA HIS A 134 21.43 10.46 -14.20
C HIS A 134 20.18 11.35 -14.29
N TYR A 135 19.00 10.76 -14.13
CA TYR A 135 17.74 11.52 -14.17
C TYR A 135 17.66 12.53 -13.03
N GLU A 136 18.06 12.14 -11.83
CA GLU A 136 18.12 13.03 -10.67
C GLU A 136 19.04 14.23 -10.92
N ALA A 137 20.27 13.97 -11.40
CA ALA A 137 21.24 15.03 -11.66
C ALA A 137 20.75 16.07 -12.68
N LEU A 138 19.92 15.66 -13.65
CA LEU A 138 19.43 16.53 -14.72
C LEU A 138 18.08 17.20 -14.41
N SER A 139 17.25 16.60 -13.57
CA SER A 139 15.82 16.98 -13.50
C SER A 139 15.20 16.93 -12.11
N ALA A 140 15.98 16.83 -11.02
CA ALA A 140 15.49 16.72 -9.64
C ALA A 140 14.31 17.66 -9.32
N VAL A 141 14.44 18.97 -9.60
CA VAL A 141 13.37 19.96 -9.33
C VAL A 141 12.07 19.65 -10.09
N SER A 142 12.17 19.19 -11.34
CA SER A 142 11.00 18.80 -12.14
C SER A 142 10.42 17.47 -11.67
N ILE A 143 11.27 16.56 -11.18
CA ILE A 143 10.84 15.29 -10.58
C ILE A 143 10.10 15.55 -9.26
N ASP A 144 10.58 16.48 -8.42
CA ASP A 144 9.91 16.88 -7.17
C ASP A 144 8.50 17.41 -7.45
N ALA A 145 8.36 18.30 -8.44
CA ALA A 145 7.06 18.83 -8.86
C ALA A 145 6.15 17.72 -9.39
N ALA A 146 6.67 16.83 -10.24
CA ALA A 146 5.93 15.69 -10.78
C ALA A 146 5.47 14.73 -9.67
N GLU A 147 6.30 14.51 -8.65
CA GLU A 147 5.95 13.66 -7.50
C GLU A 147 4.77 14.24 -6.72
N ILE A 148 4.81 15.54 -6.41
CA ILE A 148 3.72 16.25 -5.72
C ILE A 148 2.41 16.09 -6.50
N ASP A 149 2.45 16.34 -7.81
CA ASP A 149 1.27 16.24 -8.66
C ASP A 149 0.76 14.80 -8.78
N ALA A 150 1.66 13.82 -8.94
CA ALA A 150 1.30 12.41 -9.03
C ALA A 150 0.68 11.88 -7.73
N ARG A 151 1.19 12.30 -6.57
CA ARG A 151 0.62 11.96 -5.25
C ARG A 151 -0.76 12.58 -5.06
N ARG A 152 -0.96 13.83 -5.49
CA ARG A 152 -2.28 14.49 -5.47
C ARG A 152 -3.27 13.82 -6.42
N PHE A 153 -2.84 13.46 -7.63
CA PHE A 153 -3.67 12.75 -8.60
C PHE A 153 -4.09 11.37 -8.07
N SER A 154 -3.20 10.68 -7.36
CA SER A 154 -3.44 9.36 -6.77
C SER A 154 -4.06 9.40 -5.37
N GLN A 155 -4.62 10.54 -4.95
CA GLN A 155 -5.18 10.69 -3.62
C GLN A 155 -6.44 9.84 -3.41
N VAL A 156 -6.65 9.40 -2.17
CA VAL A 156 -7.84 8.67 -1.72
C VAL A 156 -8.49 9.47 -0.59
N ALA A 157 -9.58 10.18 -0.89
CA ALA A 157 -10.21 11.13 0.02
C ALA A 157 -10.69 10.48 1.33
N GLU A 158 -11.15 9.23 1.24
CA GLU A 158 -11.67 8.45 2.36
C GLU A 158 -10.58 7.70 3.14
N ARG A 159 -9.29 7.81 2.75
CA ARG A 159 -8.18 7.20 3.48
C ARG A 159 -7.83 8.05 4.70
N MET A 160 -8.69 7.94 5.69
CA MET A 160 -8.54 8.52 7.02
C MET A 160 -8.53 7.38 8.03
N PHE A 161 -7.61 7.45 8.99
CA PHE A 161 -7.67 6.54 10.13
C PHE A 161 -8.92 6.86 10.97
N ILE A 162 -9.75 5.85 11.19
CA ILE A 162 -10.95 5.95 12.02
C ILE A 162 -10.64 5.17 13.31
N PRO A 163 -10.52 5.86 14.46
CA PRO A 163 -10.35 5.20 15.74
C PRO A 163 -11.49 4.21 16.02
N PRO A 164 -11.23 3.10 16.72
CA PRO A 164 -12.30 2.21 17.13
C PRO A 164 -13.26 2.93 18.08
N GLU A 165 -14.56 2.73 17.90
CA GLU A 165 -15.58 3.29 18.81
C GLU A 165 -15.52 2.66 20.22
N GLN A 166 -15.00 1.43 20.30
CA GLN A 166 -14.88 0.62 21.50
C GLN A 166 -13.57 -0.15 21.45
N CYS A 167 -12.79 -0.07 22.54
CA CYS A 167 -11.66 -0.93 22.81
C CYS A 167 -11.73 -1.36 24.28
N ASP A 168 -11.52 -2.64 24.54
CA ASP A 168 -11.53 -3.19 25.91
C ASP A 168 -10.15 -3.12 26.59
N GLY A 169 -9.16 -2.50 25.93
CA GLY A 169 -7.77 -2.47 26.39
C GLY A 169 -7.06 -3.83 26.30
N LEU A 170 -7.65 -4.82 25.63
CA LEU A 170 -7.08 -6.15 25.45
C LEU A 170 -6.45 -6.28 24.06
N HIS A 171 -5.12 -6.11 23.97
CA HIS A 171 -4.37 -6.23 22.72
C HIS A 171 -3.61 -7.57 22.71
N HIS A 172 -3.89 -8.43 21.72
CA HIS A 172 -3.32 -9.79 21.63
C HIS A 172 -3.42 -10.62 22.93
N GLY A 173 -4.55 -10.51 23.63
CA GLY A 173 -4.78 -11.22 24.90
C GLY A 173 -4.02 -10.64 26.10
N ARG A 174 -3.38 -9.47 25.96
CA ARG A 174 -2.74 -8.74 27.05
C ARG A 174 -3.47 -7.44 27.33
N VAL A 175 -3.64 -7.13 28.62
CA VAL A 175 -4.18 -5.83 29.03
C VAL A 175 -3.11 -4.77 28.81
N VAL A 176 -3.46 -3.70 28.10
CA VAL A 176 -2.59 -2.57 27.78
C VAL A 176 -3.30 -1.25 28.04
N ALA A 177 -2.53 -0.21 28.33
CA ALA A 177 -3.04 1.16 28.39
C ALA A 177 -3.30 1.67 26.96
N CYS A 178 -4.50 1.41 26.44
CA CYS A 178 -4.92 1.89 25.11
C CYS A 178 -5.69 3.20 25.23
N ARG A 179 -5.32 4.22 24.43
CA ARG A 179 -6.00 5.53 24.44
C ARG A 179 -7.46 5.49 23.99
N TYR A 180 -7.88 4.42 23.32
CA TYR A 180 -9.26 4.22 22.87
C TYR A 180 -10.08 3.34 23.83
N ALA A 181 -9.49 2.87 24.94
CA ALA A 181 -10.23 2.12 25.94
C ALA A 181 -11.18 3.01 26.73
N LYS A 182 -12.46 2.63 26.83
CA LYS A 182 -13.49 3.44 27.52
C LYS A 182 -13.31 3.53 29.03
N SER A 183 -12.50 2.67 29.62
CA SER A 183 -12.06 2.74 31.02
C SER A 183 -10.76 1.95 31.16
N PRO A 184 -9.78 2.42 31.94
CA PRO A 184 -8.69 1.55 32.36
C PRO A 184 -9.32 0.46 33.24
N LEU A 185 -9.15 -0.80 32.83
CA LEU A 185 -9.40 -1.95 33.72
C LEU A 185 -8.37 -1.95 34.85
#